data_AF-A0A7C8AMT5-F1
#
_entry.id   AF-A0A7C8AMT5-F1
#
_cell.length_a   1.000
_cell.length_b   1.000
_cell.length_c   1.000
_cell.angle_alpha   90.00
_cell.angle_beta   90.00
_cell.angle_gamma   90.00
#
_symmetry.space_group_name_H-M   'P 1'
#
loop_
_entity.id
_entity.type
_entity.pdbx_description
1 polymer ?
#
loop_
_entity_poly.entity_id
_entity_poly.type
_entity_poly.pdbx_seq_one_letter_code
_entity_poly.pdbx_strand_id
1 'polypeptide(L)'
;MKKGMILYITQGKEDVPLQAAADLIRKARSLGVTAVCVAITEEDAVHGWWSLLTRGMQQVLFMTADYNAVLDRFESQGAPVRLCG
;
A
#
# COMPACT_ATOMS: atom_id res chain seq x y z
N MET A 1 13.88 12.51 -3.22
CA MET A 1 14.07 11.16 -2.65
C MET A 1 12.89 10.31 -3.07
N LYS A 2 13.12 9.16 -3.72
CA LYS A 2 12.03 8.31 -4.26
C LYS A 2 11.44 7.44 -3.14
N LYS A 3 10.14 7.59 -2.86
CA LYS A 3 9.43 6.82 -1.83
C LYS A 3 8.48 5.81 -2.48
N GLY A 4 8.54 4.56 -2.03
CA GLY A 4 7.58 3.51 -2.31
C GLY A 4 6.72 3.24 -1.08
N MET A 5 5.51 2.71 -1.30
CA MET A 5 4.62 2.28 -0.21
C MET A 5 3.98 0.93 -0.54
N ILE A 6 3.90 0.07 0.46
CA ILE A 6 3.17 -1.19 0.43
C ILE A 6 1.97 -1.04 1.35
N LEU A 7 0.79 -1.28 0.81
CA LEU A 7 -0.47 -1.31 1.54
C LEU A 7 -0.90 -2.77 1.66
N TYR A 8 -0.78 -3.30 2.87
CA TYR A 8 -1.16 -4.66 3.18
C TYR A 8 -2.60 -4.69 3.69
N ILE A 9 -3.49 -5.27 2.91
CA ILE A 9 -4.91 -5.35 3.25
C ILE A 9 -5.12 -6.54 4.18
N THR A 10 -5.53 -6.29 5.42
CA THR A 10 -5.76 -7.32 6.45
C THR A 10 -7.17 -7.89 6.41
N GLN A 11 -8.19 -7.06 6.14
CA GLN A 11 -9.60 -7.47 6.04
C GLN A 11 -10.30 -6.87 4.82
N GLY A 12 -11.37 -7.53 4.34
CA GLY A 12 -12.16 -7.07 3.19
C GLY A 12 -11.47 -7.27 1.83
N LYS A 13 -10.49 -8.18 1.76
CA LYS A 13 -9.61 -8.38 0.59
C LYS A 13 -10.38 -8.78 -0.68
N GLU A 14 -11.45 -9.54 -0.53
CA GLU A 14 -12.29 -10.06 -1.63
C GLU A 14 -13.21 -8.99 -2.22
N ASP A 15 -13.52 -7.96 -1.43
CA ASP A 15 -14.47 -6.92 -1.79
C ASP A 15 -13.81 -5.67 -2.34
N VAL A 16 -12.48 -5.61 -2.43
CA VAL A 16 -11.73 -4.41 -2.86
C VAL A 16 -12.02 -4.12 -4.34
N PRO A 17 -12.75 -3.04 -4.67
CA PRO A 17 -12.96 -2.63 -6.04
C PRO A 17 -11.67 -2.06 -6.62
N LEU A 18 -11.45 -2.29 -7.92
CA LEU A 18 -10.35 -1.66 -8.67
C LEU A 18 -10.32 -0.13 -8.52
N GLN A 19 -11.50 0.49 -8.35
CA GLN A 19 -11.64 1.94 -8.16
C GLN A 19 -11.16 2.40 -6.78
N ALA A 20 -11.47 1.66 -5.71
CA ALA A 20 -10.97 1.98 -4.38
C ALA A 20 -9.43 1.92 -4.34
N ALA A 21 -8.84 0.91 -4.99
CA ALA A 21 -7.39 0.80 -5.11
C ALA A 21 -6.78 2.03 -5.83
N ALA A 22 -7.44 2.57 -6.86
CA ALA A 22 -6.99 3.78 -7.55
C ALA A 22 -7.04 5.02 -6.64
N ASP A 23 -8.08 5.17 -5.83
CA ASP A 23 -8.18 6.27 -4.86
C ASP A 23 -7.13 6.20 -3.75
N LEU A 24 -6.81 4.99 -3.30
CA LEU A 24 -5.76 4.74 -2.34
C LEU A 24 -4.38 5.13 -2.90
N ILE A 25 -4.11 4.78 -4.17
CA ILE A 25 -2.90 5.18 -4.89
C ILE A 25 -2.84 6.71 -5.01
N ARG A 26 -3.96 7.38 -5.30
CA ARG A 26 -4.04 8.84 -5.40
C ARG A 26 -3.73 9.51 -4.06
N LYS A 27 -4.30 9.01 -2.96
CA LYS A 27 -3.99 9.49 -1.60
C LYS A 27 -2.52 9.29 -1.25
N ALA A 28 -1.94 8.13 -1.55
CA ALA A 28 -0.53 7.87 -1.32
C ALA A 28 0.39 8.84 -2.07
N ARG A 29 0.05 9.19 -3.33
CA ARG A 29 0.80 10.21 -4.09
C ARG A 29 0.77 11.58 -3.42
N SER A 30 -0.33 11.96 -2.79
CA SER A 30 -0.42 13.22 -2.03
C SER A 30 0.54 13.26 -0.82
N LEU A 31 0.95 12.10 -0.32
CA LEU A 31 1.95 11.95 0.75
C LEU A 31 3.40 11.91 0.22
N GLY A 32 3.61 12.21 -1.06
CA GLY A 32 4.91 12.17 -1.72
C GLY A 32 5.40 10.76 -2.05
N VAL A 33 4.51 9.76 -2.08
CA VAL A 33 4.81 8.40 -2.52
C VAL A 33 4.76 8.32 -4.05
N THR A 34 5.84 7.83 -4.65
CA THR A 34 6.01 7.73 -6.11
C THR A 34 5.47 6.41 -6.68
N ALA A 35 5.48 5.34 -5.88
CA ALA A 35 4.99 4.02 -6.29
C ALA A 35 4.29 3.32 -5.13
N VAL A 36 3.17 2.68 -5.43
CA VAL A 36 2.34 1.97 -4.46
C VAL A 36 2.16 0.53 -4.91
N CYS A 37 2.30 -0.40 -3.97
CA CYS A 37 1.93 -1.79 -4.14
C CYS A 37 0.82 -2.13 -3.15
N VAL A 38 -0.26 -2.77 -3.63
CA VAL A 38 -1.32 -3.31 -2.78
C VAL A 38 -1.03 -4.79 -2.62
N ALA A 39 -0.98 -5.26 -1.39
CA ALA A 39 -0.73 -6.65 -1.03
C ALA A 39 -1.92 -7.19 -0.24
N ILE A 40 -2.40 -8.38 -0.60
CA ILE A 40 -3.45 -9.09 0.15
C ILE A 40 -2.88 -10.31 0.87
N THR A 41 -1.73 -10.81 0.43
CA THR A 41 -0.96 -11.88 1.07
C THR A 41 0.44 -11.40 1.45
N GLU A 42 1.12 -12.12 2.34
CA GLU A 42 2.51 -11.82 2.70
C GLU A 42 3.44 -11.94 1.48
N GLU A 43 3.18 -12.90 0.59
CA GLU A 43 3.92 -13.09 -0.65
C GLU A 43 3.78 -11.88 -1.59
N ASP A 44 2.58 -11.31 -1.71
CA ASP A 44 2.38 -10.06 -2.46
C ASP A 44 3.18 -8.91 -1.85
N ALA A 45 3.27 -8.84 -0.52
CA ALA A 45 4.03 -7.81 0.16
C ALA A 45 5.54 -7.96 -0.09
N VAL A 46 6.06 -9.18 -0.03
CA VAL A 46 7.48 -9.48 -0.33
C VAL A 46 7.79 -9.17 -1.79
N HIS A 47 6.94 -9.62 -2.72
CA HIS A 47 7.09 -9.34 -4.15
C HIS A 47 7.00 -7.83 -4.43
N GLY A 48 6.04 -7.15 -3.79
CA GLY A 48 5.86 -5.71 -3.87
C GLY A 48 7.07 -4.94 -3.37
N TRP A 49 7.62 -5.33 -2.23
CA TRP A 49 8.84 -4.76 -1.67
C TRP A 49 10.03 -4.89 -2.63
N TRP A 50 10.26 -6.09 -3.15
CA TRP A 50 11.33 -6.34 -4.12
C TRP A 50 11.14 -5.51 -5.41
N SER A 51 9.90 -5.42 -5.91
CA SER A 51 9.58 -4.60 -7.08
C SER A 51 9.86 -3.12 -6.85
N LEU A 52 9.56 -2.59 -5.65
CA LEU A 52 9.84 -1.20 -5.30
C LEU A 52 11.36 -0.93 -5.22
N LEU A 53 12.12 -1.85 -4.63
CA LEU A 53 13.58 -1.73 -4.55
C LEU A 53 14.23 -1.75 -5.94
N THR A 54 13.85 -2.70 -6.80
CA THR A 54 14.38 -2.81 -8.17
C THR A 54 14.00 -1.62 -9.06
N ARG A 55 12.91 -0.92 -8.74
CA ARG A 55 12.52 0.36 -9.37
C ARG A 55 13.28 1.58 -8.83
N GLY A 56 14.26 1.37 -7.94
CA GLY A 56 15.11 2.43 -7.39
C GLY A 56 14.43 3.29 -6.33
N MET A 57 13.45 2.74 -5.60
CA MET A 57 12.89 3.43 -4.42
C MET A 57 13.92 3.43 -3.30
N GLN A 58 14.19 4.62 -2.75
CA GLN A 58 15.18 4.83 -1.70
C GLN A 58 14.60 4.64 -0.30
N GLN A 59 13.29 4.82 -0.18
CA GLN A 59 12.55 4.56 1.04
C GLN A 59 11.33 3.73 0.71
N VAL A 60 11.08 2.67 1.49
CA VAL A 60 9.86 1.85 1.37
C VAL A 60 9.11 1.90 2.70
N LEU A 61 7.87 2.39 2.63
CA LEU A 61 6.92 2.40 3.73
C LEU A 61 6.00 1.18 3.62
N PHE A 62 5.59 0.65 4.75
CA PHE A 62 4.64 -0.45 4.86
C PHE A 62 3.53 -0.03 5.80
N MET A 63 2.28 -0.24 5.39
CA MET A 63 1.10 0.11 6.16
C MET A 63 0.09 -1.00 6.04
N THR A 64 -0.54 -1.35 7.16
CA THR A 64 -1.70 -2.23 7.20
C THR A 64 -2.97 -1.41 7.04
N ALA A 65 -3.92 -1.93 6.30
CA ALA A 65 -5.22 -1.31 6.12
C ALA A 65 -6.31 -2.37 6.06
N ASP A 66 -7.49 -2.03 6.54
CA ASP A 66 -8.71 -2.81 6.29
C ASP A 66 -9.50 -2.14 5.19
N TYR A 67 -10.17 -2.94 4.38
CA TYR A 67 -11.15 -2.45 3.45
C TYR A 67 -12.56 -2.63 4.05
N ASN A 68 -13.25 -1.52 4.26
CA ASN A 68 -14.63 -1.50 4.74
C ASN A 68 -15.57 -1.40 3.53
N ALA A 69 -16.15 -2.53 3.12
CA ALA A 69 -17.06 -2.61 1.97
C ALA A 69 -18.38 -1.84 2.17
N VAL A 70 -18.84 -1.68 3.43
CA VAL A 70 -20.07 -0.93 3.74
C VAL A 70 -19.88 0.56 3.49
N LEU A 71 -18.68 1.07 3.75
CA LEU A 71 -18.32 2.48 3.64
C LEU A 71 -17.47 2.79 2.38
N ASP A 72 -17.22 1.78 1.55
CA ASP A 72 -16.38 1.85 0.33
C ASP A 72 -15.06 2.60 0.58
N ARG A 73 -14.36 2.24 1.67
CA ARG A 73 -13.15 2.95 2.09
C ARG A 73 -12.11 2.07 2.75
N PHE A 74 -10.86 2.47 2.61
CA PHE A 74 -9.75 1.92 3.39
C PHE A 74 -9.64 2.63 4.74
N GLU A 75 -9.47 1.83 5.78
CA GLU A 75 -9.17 2.28 7.13
C GLU A 75 -7.75 1.81 7.48
N SER A 76 -6.86 2.76 7.75
CA SER A 76 -5.48 2.45 8.10
C SER A 76 -5.39 1.92 9.52
N GLN A 77 -4.73 0.78 9.70
CA GLN A 77 -4.40 0.26 11.02
C GLN A 77 -3.05 0.84 11.50
N GLY A 78 -3.07 2.11 11.93
CA GLY A 78 -1.91 2.75 12.56
C GLY A 78 -0.97 3.49 11.60
N ALA A 79 0.26 3.74 12.06
CA ALA A 79 1.25 4.54 11.34
C ALA A 79 2.07 3.69 10.36
N PRO A 80 2.50 4.24 9.20
CA PRO A 80 3.37 3.53 8.28
C PRO A 80 4.72 3.18 8.94
N VAL A 81 5.12 1.92 8.83
CA VAL A 81 6.44 1.43 9.25
C VAL A 81 7.43 1.60 8.10
N ARG A 82 8.67 1.96 8.41
CA ARG A 82 9.74 2.05 7.41
C ARG A 82 10.45 0.71 7.29
N LEU A 83 10.33 0.05 6.14
CA LEU A 83 11.04 -1.20 5.84
C LEU A 83 12.46 -0.97 5.32
N CYS A 84 12.67 0.15 4.61
CA CYS A 84 13.95 0.48 4.00
C CYS A 84 14.12 2.00 3.89
N GLY A 85 15.36 2.47 4.02
CA GLY A 85 15.81 3.83 3.73
C GLY A 85 16.19 4.68 4.92
#